data_AF-A0A919YNX7-F1
#
_entry.id   AF-A0A919YNX7-F1
#
_cell.length_a   1.000
_cell.length_b   1.000
_cell.length_c   1.000
_cell.angle_alpha   90.00
_cell.angle_beta   90.00
_cell.angle_gamma   90.00
#
_symmetry.space_group_name_H-M   'P 1'
#
loop_
_entity.id
_entity.type
_entity.pdbx_description
1 polymer ?
#
loop_
_entity_poly.entity_id
_entity_poly.type
_entity_poly.pdbx_seq_one_letter_code
_entity_poly.pdbx_strand_id
1 'polypeptide(L)'
;MVNVDSEQNLISNFKRIIILCSTIFIMLSITASYILSRKMMKPIIRSWDKQVEFVENASHELRTPLTIIQNKLELDTGIGISEEALPRIFDRFYREDRARSRESGGSGLGLSIAQWIAGSHHGTIQALHNQPKGMIFRVKLPK
;
A
#
# COMPACT_ATOMS: atom_id res chain seq x y z
N MET A 1 -40.89 -73.65 21.22
CA MET A 1 -40.31 -72.63 20.33
C MET A 1 -40.83 -71.29 20.81
N VAL A 2 -39.96 -70.38 21.27
CA VAL A 2 -40.37 -69.06 21.76
C VAL A 2 -40.73 -68.21 20.54
N ASN A 3 -41.90 -67.58 20.55
CA ASN A 3 -42.33 -66.69 19.48
C ASN A 3 -41.57 -65.34 19.60
N VAL A 4 -40.60 -65.09 18.72
CA VAL A 4 -39.73 -63.90 18.75
C VAL A 4 -40.13 -62.88 17.67
N ASP A 5 -41.21 -63.13 16.93
CA ASP A 5 -41.62 -62.33 15.78
C ASP A 5 -41.93 -60.87 16.17
N SER A 6 -42.48 -60.64 17.36
CA SER A 6 -42.77 -59.31 17.89
C SER A 6 -41.50 -58.46 18.10
N GLU A 7 -40.41 -59.07 18.58
CA GLU A 7 -39.14 -58.37 18.78
C GLU A 7 -38.46 -58.04 17.45
N GLN A 8 -38.52 -58.97 16.48
CA GLN A 8 -37.98 -58.73 15.14
C GLN A 8 -38.72 -57.59 14.42
N ASN A 9 -40.04 -57.51 14.59
CA ASN A 9 -40.87 -56.43 14.04
C ASN A 9 -40.53 -55.06 14.66
N LEU A 10 -40.29 -55.01 15.98
CA LEU A 10 -39.85 -53.78 16.66
C LEU A 10 -38.50 -53.28 16.14
N ILE A 11 -37.52 -54.18 15.99
CA ILE A 11 -36.18 -53.84 15.47
C ILE A 11 -36.26 -53.34 14.01
N SER A 12 -37.08 -53.99 13.18
CA SER A 12 -37.28 -53.59 11.78
C SER A 12 -37.91 -52.19 11.66
N ASN A 13 -38.93 -51.89 12.47
CA ASN A 13 -39.58 -50.58 12.50
C ASN A 13 -38.63 -49.48 12.99
N PHE A 14 -37.86 -49.77 14.05
CA PHE A 14 -36.86 -48.83 14.55
C PHE A 14 -35.81 -48.48 13.49
N LYS A 15 -35.30 -49.48 12.77
CA LYS A 15 -34.36 -49.28 11.66
C LYS A 15 -34.95 -48.44 10.54
N ARG A 16 -36.22 -48.67 10.17
CA ARG A 16 -36.92 -47.87 9.15
C ARG A 16 -37.07 -46.41 9.55
N ILE A 17 -37.42 -46.13 10.81
CA ILE A 17 -37.55 -44.76 11.32
C ILE A 17 -36.20 -44.04 11.28
N ILE A 18 -35.11 -44.68 11.71
CA ILE A 18 -33.76 -44.09 11.67
C ILE A 18 -33.39 -43.73 10.23
N ILE A 19 -33.56 -44.64 9.28
CA ILE A 19 -33.21 -44.40 7.87
C ILE A 19 -34.02 -43.22 7.31
N LEU A 20 -35.33 -43.18 7.57
CA LEU A 20 -36.19 -42.10 7.09
C LEU A 20 -35.77 -40.74 7.68
N CYS A 21 -35.53 -40.68 9.00
CA CYS A 21 -35.06 -39.46 9.65
C CYS A 21 -33.69 -39.00 9.13
N SER A 22 -32.73 -39.92 8.95
CA SER A 22 -31.40 -39.60 8.43
C SER A 22 -31.47 -39.07 6.99
N THR A 23 -32.29 -39.67 6.13
CA THR A 23 -32.45 -39.20 4.74
C THR A 23 -33.06 -37.80 4.66
N ILE A 24 -34.08 -37.51 5.47
CA ILE A 24 -34.69 -36.18 5.57
C ILE A 24 -33.67 -35.16 6.07
N PHE A 25 -32.92 -35.49 7.11
CA PHE A 25 -31.90 -34.61 7.67
C PHE A 25 -30.79 -34.27 6.65
N ILE A 26 -30.34 -35.27 5.88
CA ILE A 26 -29.35 -35.06 4.82
C ILE A 26 -29.88 -34.12 3.74
N MET A 27 -31.12 -34.32 3.28
CA MET A 27 -31.75 -33.45 2.28
C MET A 27 -31.88 -31.99 2.77
N LEU A 28 -32.31 -31.82 4.02
CA LEU A 28 -32.39 -30.50 4.66
C LEU A 28 -31.02 -29.85 4.79
N SER A 29 -30.01 -30.62 5.22
CA SER A 29 -28.64 -30.14 5.39
C SER A 29 -28.03 -29.67 4.06
N ILE A 30 -28.19 -30.45 2.98
CA ILE A 30 -27.72 -30.08 1.63
C ILE A 30 -28.39 -28.78 1.17
N THR A 31 -29.71 -28.69 1.32
CA THR A 31 -30.49 -27.51 0.92
C THR A 31 -30.06 -26.26 1.69
N ALA A 32 -29.94 -26.38 3.02
CA ALA A 32 -29.51 -25.29 3.88
C ALA A 32 -28.07 -24.84 3.57
N SER A 33 -27.16 -25.80 3.38
CA SER A 33 -25.76 -25.54 2.99
C SER A 33 -25.69 -24.75 1.69
N TYR A 34 -26.45 -25.17 0.67
CA TYR A 34 -26.49 -24.50 -0.62
C TYR A 34 -27.02 -23.06 -0.53
N ILE A 35 -28.11 -22.83 0.22
CA ILE A 35 -28.67 -21.48 0.41
C ILE A 35 -27.70 -20.59 1.17
N LEU A 36 -27.12 -21.08 2.27
CA LEU A 36 -26.24 -20.30 3.12
C LEU A 36 -24.95 -19.93 2.40
N SER A 37 -24.33 -20.88 1.68
CA SER A 37 -23.13 -20.64 0.87
C SER A 37 -23.37 -19.52 -0.14
N ARG A 38 -24.49 -19.57 -0.88
CA ARG A 38 -24.86 -18.50 -1.83
C ARG A 38 -25.06 -17.14 -1.14
N LYS A 39 -25.64 -17.12 0.06
CA LYS A 39 -25.84 -15.86 0.81
C LYS A 39 -24.52 -15.28 1.30
N MET A 40 -23.58 -16.13 1.71
CA MET A 40 -22.27 -15.71 2.25
C MET A 40 -21.33 -15.17 1.17
N MET A 41 -21.46 -15.57 -0.09
CA MET A 41 -20.61 -15.01 -1.15
C MET A 41 -20.96 -13.57 -1.53
N LYS A 42 -22.25 -13.17 -1.41
CA LYS A 42 -22.69 -11.81 -1.76
C LYS A 42 -21.90 -10.69 -1.09
N PRO A 43 -21.66 -10.68 0.23
CA PRO A 43 -20.87 -9.63 0.87
C PRO A 43 -19.40 -9.64 0.43
N ILE A 44 -18.80 -10.81 0.21
CA ILE A 44 -17.40 -10.94 -0.21
C ILE A 44 -17.20 -10.31 -1.59
N ILE A 45 -18.06 -10.65 -2.56
CA ILE A 45 -17.99 -10.11 -3.92
C ILE A 45 -18.16 -8.58 -3.89
N ARG A 46 -19.14 -8.07 -3.14
CA ARG A 46 -19.34 -6.62 -2.99
C ARG A 46 -18.14 -5.90 -2.37
N SER A 47 -17.47 -6.52 -1.40
CA SER A 47 -16.26 -5.95 -0.81
C SER A 47 -15.09 -5.97 -1.79
N TRP A 48 -14.97 -7.03 -2.61
CA TRP A 48 -13.97 -7.13 -3.66
C TRP A 48 -14.16 -6.04 -4.73
N ASP A 49 -15.39 -5.86 -5.22
CA ASP A 49 -15.71 -4.82 -6.21
C ASP A 49 -15.33 -3.42 -5.71
N LYS A 50 -15.62 -3.12 -4.43
CA LYS A 50 -15.21 -1.86 -3.79
C LYS A 50 -13.70 -1.70 -3.69
N GLN A 51 -12.95 -2.77 -3.44
CA GLN A 51 -11.49 -2.72 -3.41
C GLN A 51 -10.93 -2.42 -4.79
N VAL A 52 -11.48 -3.02 -5.84
CA VAL A 52 -11.09 -2.75 -7.24
C VAL A 52 -11.35 -1.29 -7.59
N GLU A 53 -12.55 -0.78 -7.30
CA GLU A 53 -12.93 0.63 -7.53
C GLU A 53 -12.00 1.60 -6.78
N PHE A 54 -11.65 1.30 -5.52
CA PHE A 54 -10.72 2.13 -4.74
C PHE A 54 -9.33 2.21 -5.38
N VAL A 55 -8.79 1.09 -5.86
CA VAL A 55 -7.45 1.05 -6.50
C VAL A 55 -7.46 1.83 -7.82
N GLU A 56 -8.53 1.70 -8.60
CA GLU A 56 -8.72 2.45 -9.84
C GLU A 56 -8.82 3.96 -9.57
N ASN A 57 -9.72 4.36 -8.67
CA ASN A 57 -9.90 5.77 -8.30
C ASN A 57 -8.62 6.38 -7.73
N ALA A 58 -7.92 5.67 -6.84
CA ALA A 58 -6.64 6.14 -6.30
C ALA A 58 -5.60 6.35 -7.41
N SER A 59 -5.54 5.47 -8.41
CA SER A 59 -4.60 5.61 -9.54
C SER A 59 -4.89 6.87 -10.37
N HIS A 60 -6.17 7.22 -10.53
CA HIS A 60 -6.59 8.44 -11.21
C HIS A 60 -6.37 9.70 -10.35
N GLU A 61 -6.74 9.66 -9.07
CA GLU A 61 -6.61 10.78 -8.14
C GLU A 61 -5.15 11.12 -7.82
N LEU A 62 -4.25 10.14 -7.79
CA LEU A 62 -2.83 10.37 -7.53
C LEU A 62 -2.07 10.93 -8.73
N ARG A 63 -2.58 10.76 -9.96
CA ARG A 63 -1.92 11.27 -11.17
C ARG A 63 -1.83 12.80 -11.14
N THR A 64 -2.91 13.49 -10.79
CA THR A 64 -2.97 14.95 -10.72
C THR A 64 -1.96 15.57 -9.74
N PRO A 65 -1.91 15.18 -8.45
CA PRO A 65 -0.92 15.71 -7.52
C PRO A 65 0.50 15.28 -7.91
N LEU A 66 0.70 14.07 -8.47
CA LEU A 66 2.02 13.65 -8.94
C LEU A 66 2.49 14.53 -10.11
N THR A 67 1.62 14.83 -11.07
CA THR A 67 1.93 15.76 -12.17
C THR A 67 2.22 17.16 -11.64
N ILE A 68 1.49 17.65 -10.63
CA ILE A 68 1.78 18.94 -10.00
C ILE A 68 3.14 18.93 -9.29
N ILE A 69 3.47 17.86 -8.55
CA ILE A 69 4.76 17.72 -7.86
C ILE A 69 5.90 17.62 -8.88
N GLN A 70 5.75 16.80 -9.91
CA GLN A 70 6.73 16.65 -10.98
C GLN A 70 6.95 17.97 -11.72
N ASN A 71 5.88 18.67 -12.07
CA ASN A 71 5.97 19.98 -12.71
C ASN A 71 6.65 21.01 -11.80
N LYS A 72 6.38 21.00 -10.49
CA LYS A 72 7.03 21.90 -9.53
C LYS A 72 8.50 21.58 -9.31
N LEU A 73 8.89 20.29 -9.36
CA LEU A 73 10.30 19.88 -9.33
C LEU A 73 11.04 20.28 -10.62
N GLU A 74 10.38 20.25 -11.78
CA GLU A 74 10.92 20.79 -13.03
C GLU A 74 10.98 22.34 -13.01
N LEU A 75 10.04 22.99 -12.34
CA LEU A 75 9.97 24.45 -12.24
C LEU A 75 10.87 25.05 -11.15
N ASP A 76 11.51 24.23 -10.29
CA ASP A 76 12.59 24.70 -9.42
C ASP A 76 13.85 24.93 -10.27
N THR A 77 13.73 25.92 -11.15
CA THR A 77 14.81 26.51 -11.96
C THR A 77 15.68 27.39 -11.07
N GLY A 78 16.11 26.87 -9.92
CA GLY A 78 17.20 27.47 -9.16
C GLY A 78 18.35 27.79 -10.11
N ILE A 79 19.08 28.85 -9.82
CA ILE A 79 19.97 29.54 -10.79
C ILE A 79 21.21 28.68 -11.17
N GLY A 80 21.24 27.41 -10.73
CA GLY A 80 22.43 26.57 -10.68
C GLY A 80 23.35 27.00 -9.54
N ILE A 81 24.27 26.11 -9.19
CA ILE A 81 25.41 26.39 -8.33
C ILE A 81 26.63 26.37 -9.24
N SER A 82 27.54 27.34 -9.11
CA SER A 82 28.80 27.37 -9.87
C SER A 82 29.66 26.14 -9.57
N GLU A 83 30.46 25.70 -10.53
CA GLU A 83 31.35 24.55 -10.34
C GLU A 83 32.33 24.78 -9.18
N GLU A 84 32.76 26.03 -8.95
CA GLU A 84 33.64 26.41 -7.85
C GLU A 84 32.95 26.36 -6.49
N ALA A 85 31.63 26.54 -6.45
CA ALA A 85 30.85 26.47 -5.22
C ALA A 85 30.50 25.03 -4.82
N LEU A 86 30.43 24.09 -5.78
CA LEU A 86 30.04 22.70 -5.59
C LEU A 86 30.72 21.99 -4.41
N PRO A 87 32.05 22.13 -4.19
CA PRO A 87 32.73 21.48 -3.07
C PRO A 87 32.31 22.04 -1.71
N ARG A 88 31.85 23.30 -1.65
CA ARG A 88 31.61 24.05 -0.41
C ARG A 88 30.12 24.12 -0.02
N ILE A 89 29.21 23.67 -0.87
CA ILE A 89 27.75 23.82 -0.62
C ILE A 89 27.23 23.04 0.58
N PHE A 90 27.98 22.03 1.04
CA PHE A 90 27.66 21.27 2.24
C PHE A 90 28.30 21.85 3.50
N ASP A 91 29.14 22.88 3.37
CA ASP A 91 29.71 23.58 4.51
C ASP A 91 28.61 24.33 5.26
N ARG A 92 28.66 24.23 6.60
CA ARG A 92 27.72 24.95 7.45
C ARG A 92 27.83 26.45 7.20
N PHE A 93 26.67 27.09 7.01
CA PHE A 93 26.53 28.54 6.77
C PHE A 93 27.09 29.02 5.41
N TYR A 94 27.56 28.13 4.53
CA TYR A 94 28.01 28.53 3.21
C TYR A 94 26.84 29.00 2.34
N ARG A 95 27.07 30.11 1.62
CA ARG A 95 26.11 30.75 0.72
C ARG A 95 26.85 31.31 -0.47
N GLU A 96 26.45 30.91 -1.66
CA GLU A 96 27.07 31.34 -2.91
C GLU A 96 26.74 32.79 -3.26
N ASP A 97 25.47 33.20 -3.08
CA ASP A 97 25.03 34.56 -3.42
C ASP A 97 24.39 35.26 -2.21
N ARG A 98 25.04 36.32 -1.73
CA ARG A 98 24.58 37.11 -0.57
C ARG A 98 23.46 38.08 -0.92
N ALA A 99 23.33 38.49 -2.19
CA ALA A 99 22.40 39.55 -2.61
C ALA A 99 20.94 39.07 -2.71
N ARG A 100 20.73 37.78 -3.02
CA ARG A 100 19.39 37.15 -3.13
C ARG A 100 18.84 36.62 -1.79
N SER A 101 19.55 36.89 -0.70
CA SER A 101 19.27 36.43 0.66
C SER A 101 17.96 36.95 1.28
N ARG A 102 17.33 37.96 0.68
CA ARG A 102 16.16 38.65 1.23
C ARG A 102 14.81 38.01 0.91
N GLU A 103 14.69 37.21 -0.16
CA GLU A 103 13.39 36.63 -0.55
C GLU A 103 13.20 35.14 -0.18
N SER A 104 14.26 34.32 -0.09
CA SER A 104 14.16 32.87 0.14
C SER A 104 14.76 32.34 1.45
N GLY A 105 15.31 33.21 2.31
CA GLY A 105 15.33 33.01 3.78
C GLY A 105 16.03 31.78 4.37
N GLY A 106 17.01 31.15 3.72
CA GLY A 106 17.75 30.00 4.29
C GLY A 106 18.95 30.38 5.17
N SER A 107 19.14 29.72 6.32
CA SER A 107 20.32 29.88 7.21
C SER A 107 21.63 29.28 6.66
N GLY A 108 21.62 28.64 5.48
CA GLY A 108 22.78 27.90 4.98
C GLY A 108 23.08 26.61 5.76
N LEU A 109 22.11 26.10 6.53
CA LEU A 109 22.26 24.88 7.32
C LEU A 109 21.67 23.64 6.66
N GLY A 110 20.67 23.80 5.78
CA GLY A 110 19.88 22.68 5.25
C GLY A 110 20.71 21.59 4.58
N LEU A 111 21.63 21.94 3.67
CA LEU A 111 22.47 20.96 2.97
C LEU A 111 23.48 20.28 3.91
N SER A 112 24.07 21.02 4.86
CA SER A 112 24.96 20.46 5.86
C SER A 112 24.24 19.45 6.78
N ILE A 113 22.97 19.72 7.13
CA ILE A 113 22.13 18.81 7.91
C ILE A 113 21.78 17.59 7.07
N ALA A 114 21.41 17.77 5.80
CA ALA A 114 21.10 16.66 4.89
C ALA A 114 22.31 15.73 4.72
N GLN A 115 23.52 16.28 4.59
CA GLN A 115 24.76 15.50 4.53
C GLN A 115 25.01 14.73 5.85
N TRP A 116 24.80 15.38 6.99
CA TRP A 116 24.93 14.74 8.30
C TRP A 116 23.91 13.61 8.52
N ILE A 117 22.64 13.82 8.14
CA ILE A 117 21.59 12.79 8.21
C ILE A 117 21.96 11.62 7.30
N ALA A 118 22.30 11.87 6.03
CA ALA A 118 22.69 10.81 5.10
C ALA A 118 23.87 10.00 5.65
N GLY A 119 24.92 10.66 6.15
CA GLY A 119 26.08 10.00 6.76
C GLY A 119 25.72 9.20 8.03
N SER A 120 24.81 9.73 8.86
CA SER A 120 24.33 9.03 10.07
C SER A 120 23.55 7.75 9.74
N HIS A 121 22.94 7.70 8.55
CA HIS A 121 22.27 6.51 8.01
C HIS A 121 23.19 5.66 7.11
N HIS A 122 24.51 5.81 7.22
CA HIS A 122 25.50 5.10 6.39
C HIS A 122 25.29 5.30 4.88
N GLY A 123 24.63 6.40 4.51
CA GLY A 123 24.37 6.81 3.14
C GLY A 123 25.25 7.97 2.69
N THR A 124 25.09 8.38 1.44
CA THR A 124 25.82 9.48 0.81
C THR A 124 24.87 10.43 0.10
N ILE A 125 25.16 11.73 0.12
CA ILE A 125 24.48 12.75 -0.69
C ILE A 125 25.47 13.35 -1.71
N GLN A 126 25.01 13.60 -2.93
CA GLN A 126 25.79 14.22 -4.00
C GLN A 126 24.95 15.30 -4.68
N ALA A 127 25.57 16.41 -5.09
CA ALA A 127 24.93 17.43 -5.92
C ALA A 127 25.46 17.31 -7.35
N LEU A 128 24.55 17.35 -8.32
CA LEU A 128 24.81 17.22 -9.75
C LEU A 128 24.12 18.38 -10.48
N HIS A 129 24.71 18.92 -11.53
CA HIS A 129 24.04 19.92 -12.37
C HIS A 129 22.84 19.30 -13.10
N ASN A 130 21.73 20.04 -13.15
CA ASN A 130 20.59 19.70 -14.00
C ASN A 130 20.69 20.48 -15.32
N GLN A 131 20.48 19.83 -16.46
CA GLN A 131 20.39 20.51 -17.75
C GLN A 131 18.94 20.90 -18.04
N PRO A 132 18.63 22.14 -18.45
CA PRO A 132 19.54 23.25 -18.75
C PRO A 132 19.90 24.15 -17.55
N LYS A 133 19.19 24.07 -16.41
CA LYS A 133 19.44 24.85 -15.18
C LYS A 133 19.03 24.06 -13.93
N GLY A 134 19.63 24.38 -12.78
CA GLY A 134 19.28 23.80 -11.47
C GLY A 134 20.28 22.76 -10.97
N MET A 135 19.95 22.16 -9.82
CA MET A 135 20.78 21.15 -9.15
C MET A 135 19.95 19.92 -8.78
N ILE A 136 20.46 18.73 -9.08
CA ILE A 136 19.94 17.45 -8.61
C ILE A 136 20.73 17.00 -7.40
N PHE A 137 20.05 16.80 -6.27
CA PHE A 137 20.64 16.18 -5.08
C PHE A 137 20.30 14.70 -5.04
N ARG A 138 21.30 13.83 -5.17
CA ARG A 138 21.15 12.37 -5.14
C ARG A 138 21.54 11.83 -3.77
N VAL A 139 20.60 11.20 -3.07
CA VAL A 139 20.85 10.50 -1.82
C VAL A 139 20.87 9.00 -2.07
N LYS A 140 21.89 8.30 -1.57
CA LYS A 140 22.01 6.85 -1.60
C LYS A 140 22.07 6.33 -0.18
N LEU A 141 21.13 5.48 0.20
CA LEU A 141 21.10 4.80 1.51
C LEU A 141 21.51 3.32 1.33
N PRO A 142 22.09 2.69 2.35
CA PRO A 142 22.30 1.25 2.36
C PRO A 142 20.95 0.51 2.44
N LYS A 143 20.95 -0.75 1.99
CA LYS A 143 19.77 -1.63 2.01
C LYS A 143 19.50 -2.16 3.41
#